data_AF-A0A538GRD7-F1
#
_entry.id   AF-A0A538GRD7-F1
#
_cell.length_a   1.000
_cell.length_b   1.000
_cell.length_c   1.000
_cell.angle_alpha   90.00
_cell.angle_beta   90.00
_cell.angle_gamma   90.00
#
_symmetry.space_group_name_H-M   'P 1'
#
loop_
_entity.id
_entity.type
_entity.pdbx_description
1 polymer ?
#
loop_
_entity_poly.entity_id
_entity_poly.type
_entity_poly.pdbx_seq_one_letter_code
_entity_poly.pdbx_strand_id
1 'polypeptide(L)' 'MTENEATVAAVDWEAYEREASAAVAAASGPTELEDARVGYLGRKSELAQALRGVRDRESGMLLN' A
#
# COMPACT_ATOMS: atom_id res chain seq x y z
N MET A 1 13.83 -20.79 -14.93
CA MET A 1 12.71 -20.03 -14.35
C MET A 1 12.99 -19.96 -12.86
N THR A 2 13.67 -18.91 -12.41
CA THR A 2 14.16 -18.79 -11.03
C THR A 2 13.04 -18.27 -10.13
N GLU A 3 12.87 -18.95 -8.99
CA GLU A 3 11.85 -18.83 -7.93
C GLU A 3 11.80 -17.46 -7.20
N ASN A 4 12.26 -16.37 -7.83
CA ASN A 4 12.38 -15.05 -7.22
C ASN A 4 11.21 -14.10 -7.57
N GLU A 5 10.17 -14.60 -8.25
CA GLU A 5 8.91 -13.87 -8.49
C GLU A 5 7.97 -13.89 -7.26
N ALA A 6 8.30 -14.65 -6.22
CA ALA A 6 7.38 -14.93 -5.11
C ALA A 6 7.38 -13.88 -3.97
N THR A 7 8.22 -12.84 -4.00
CA THR A 7 8.44 -11.96 -2.84
C THR A 7 8.22 -10.46 -3.08
N VAL A 8 7.67 -10.06 -4.22
CA VAL A 8 7.24 -8.66 -4.48
C VAL A 8 5.76 -8.62 -4.88
N ALA A 9 4.92 -8.52 -3.86
CA ALA A 9 3.54 -7.99 -3.82
C ALA A 9 2.40 -8.78 -4.50
N ALA A 10 1.44 -9.24 -3.67
CA ALA A 10 0.08 -9.58 -4.11
C ALA A 10 -0.71 -8.37 -4.66
N VAL A 11 -0.13 -7.17 -4.56
CA VAL A 11 -0.73 -5.89 -4.94
C VAL A 11 -0.06 -5.39 -6.21
N ASP A 12 -0.85 -5.16 -7.26
CA ASP A 12 -0.42 -4.36 -8.41
C ASP A 12 -0.30 -2.90 -7.96
N TRP A 13 0.94 -2.47 -7.69
CA TRP A 13 1.20 -1.16 -7.09
C TRP A 13 0.84 0.00 -8.04
N GLU A 14 0.96 -0.18 -9.35
CA GLU A 14 0.61 0.86 -10.32
C GLU A 14 -0.90 1.03 -10.41
N ALA A 15 -1.65 -0.08 -10.39
CA ALA A 15 -3.11 -0.03 -10.31
C ALA A 15 -3.57 0.62 -9.00
N TYR A 16 -2.96 0.24 -7.88
CA TYR A 16 -3.26 0.79 -6.57
C TYR A 16 -3.00 2.30 -6.49
N GLU A 17 -1.90 2.79 -7.07
CA GLU A 17 -1.59 4.23 -7.15
C GLU A 17 -2.63 4.99 -7.97
N ARG A 18 -3.02 4.45 -9.13
CA ARG A 18 -4.06 5.07 -9.99
C ARG A 18 -5.39 5.17 -9.26
N GLU A 19 -5.82 4.09 -8.59
CA GLU A 19 -7.06 4.07 -7.82
C GLU A 19 -7.04 5.05 -6.65
N ALA A 20 -5.96 5.08 -5.88
CA ALA A 20 -5.78 6.01 -4.78
C ALA A 20 -5.83 7.47 -5.26
N SER A 21 -5.14 7.77 -6.36
CA SER A 21 -5.12 9.11 -6.95
C SER A 21 -6.50 9.53 -7.45
N ALA A 22 -7.24 8.62 -8.09
CA ALA A 22 -8.60 8.88 -8.54
C ALA A 22 -9.56 9.12 -7.36
N ALA A 23 -9.46 8.34 -6.29
CA ALA A 23 -10.28 8.51 -5.09
C ALA A 23 -10.03 9.86 -4.41
N VAL A 24 -8.76 10.27 -4.30
CA VAL A 24 -8.38 11.59 -3.77
C VAL A 24 -8.90 12.72 -4.66
N ALA A 25 -8.81 12.57 -5.99
CA ALA A 25 -9.30 13.57 -6.93
C ALA A 25 -10.84 13.68 -6.95
N ALA A 26 -11.55 12.60 -6.65
CA ALA A 26 -13.01 12.57 -6.60
C ALA A 26 -13.61 13.07 -5.28
N ALA A 27 -12.82 13.17 -4.22
CA ALA A 27 -13.29 13.62 -2.91
C ALA A 27 -13.81 15.06 -2.97
N SER A 28 -15.06 15.25 -2.53
CA SER A 28 -15.78 16.53 -2.56
C SER A 28 -15.68 17.32 -1.25
N GLY A 29 -14.91 16.83 -0.28
CA GLY A 29 -14.73 17.52 0.99
C GLY A 29 -13.73 16.83 1.93
N PRO A 30 -13.45 17.47 3.09
CA PRO A 30 -12.43 16.99 4.03
C PRO A 30 -12.65 15.58 4.54
N THR A 31 -13.91 15.19 4.77
CA THR A 31 -14.26 13.83 5.24
C THR A 31 -13.96 12.78 4.18
N GLU A 32 -14.40 12.96 2.94
CA GLU A 32 -14.15 12.01 1.85
C GLU A 32 -12.66 11.90 1.52
N LEU A 33 -11.92 13.02 1.63
CA LEU A 33 -10.48 13.03 1.48
C LEU A 33 -9.77 12.25 2.60
N GLU A 34 -10.27 12.36 3.84
CA GLU A 34 -9.77 11.56 4.97
C GLU A 34 -10.02 10.07 4.73
N ASP A 35 -11.22 9.71 4.29
CA ASP A 35 -11.59 8.32 4.03
C ASP A 35 -10.71 7.70 2.94
N ALA A 36 -10.47 8.42 1.84
CA ALA A 36 -9.52 7.99 0.81
C ALA A 36 -8.10 7.84 1.38
N ARG A 37 -7.64 8.79 2.22
CA ARG A 37 -6.31 8.74 2.82
C ARG A 37 -6.15 7.55 3.76
N VAL A 38 -7.13 7.29 4.62
CA VAL A 38 -7.13 6.13 5.53
C VAL A 38 -7.23 4.83 4.75
N GLY A 39 -8.06 4.77 3.70
CA GLY A 39 -8.25 3.59 2.86
C GLY A 39 -6.98 3.17 2.13
N TYR A 40 -6.29 4.13 1.50
CA TYR A 40 -5.14 3.82 0.64
C TYR A 40 -3.78 3.92 1.35
N LEU A 41 -3.62 4.82 2.34
CA LEU A 41 -2.36 5.04 3.05
C LEU A 41 -2.38 4.60 4.51
N GLY A 42 -3.54 4.16 5.03
CA GLY A 42 -3.66 3.72 6.41
C GLY A 42 -2.87 2.44 6.69
N ARG A 43 -2.59 2.17 7.98
CA ARG A 43 -1.79 1.01 8.41
C ARG A 43 -2.34 -0.33 7.94
N LYS A 44 -3.66 -0.42 7.76
CA LYS A 44 -4.39 -1.62 7.33
C LYS A 44 -4.66 -1.65 5.82
N SER A 45 -4.19 -0.66 5.06
CA SER A 45 -4.36 -0.63 3.62
C SER A 45 -3.61 -1.78 2.96
N GLU A 46 -4.10 -2.20 1.80
CA GLU A 46 -3.59 -3.39 1.12
C GLU A 46 -2.09 -3.27 0.82
N LEU A 47 -1.68 -2.12 0.27
CA LEU A 47 -0.28 -1.80 0.02
C LEU A 47 0.57 -1.81 1.30
N ALA A 48 0.08 -1.20 2.39
CA ALA A 48 0.79 -1.17 3.66
C ALA A 48 0.95 -2.55 4.28
N GLN A 49 0.01 -3.48 4.04
CA GLN A 49 0.13 -4.87 4.48
C GLN A 49 1.09 -5.66 3.58
N ALA A 50 1.00 -5.50 2.26
CA ALA A 50 1.91 -6.16 1.32
C ALA A 50 3.37 -5.79 1.59
N LEU A 51 3.66 -4.52 1.83
CA LEU A 51 5.02 -4.03 2.12
C LEU A 51 5.59 -4.56 3.45
N ARG A 52 4.77 -5.01 4.40
CA ARG A 52 5.26 -5.68 5.62
C ARG A 52 5.91 -7.03 5.31
N GLY A 53 5.42 -7.73 4.29
CA GLY A 53 5.98 -9.01 3.84
C GLY A 53 7.25 -8.87 3.00
N VAL A 54 7.49 -7.68 2.43
CA VAL A 54 8.68 -7.39 1.59
C VAL A 54 9.93 -7.15 2.45
N ARG A 55 9.77 -6.62 3.67
CA ARG A 55 10.89 -6.53 4.62
C ARG A 55 11.07 -7.87 5.32
N ASP A 56 12.26 -8.45 5.26
CA ASP A 56 12.59 -9.55 6.17
C ASP A 56 12.55 -9.04 7.61
N ARG A 57 12.24 -9.96 8.53
CA ARG A 57 12.01 -9.63 9.94
C ARG A 57 13.22 -8.96 10.60
N GLU A 58 14.43 -9.39 10.26
CA GLU A 58 15.68 -8.89 10.86
C GLU A 58 15.92 -7.44 10.43
N SER A 59 15.81 -7.15 9.13
CA SER A 59 15.89 -5.78 8.60
C SER A 59 14.78 -4.88 9.14
N GLY A 60 13.58 -5.43 9.35
CA GLY A 60 12.46 -4.71 9.95
C GLY A 60 12.69 -4.33 11.41
N MET A 61 13.38 -5.15 12.20
CA MET A 61 13.67 -4.87 13.61
C MET A 61 14.81 -3.86 13.80
N LEU A 62 15.78 -3.81 12.89
CA LEU A 62 16.94 -2.90 12.97
C LEU A 62 16.63 -1.42 12.71
N LEU A 63 15.52 -1.13 12.01
CA LEU A 63 15.17 0.20 11.50
C LEU A 63 13.98 0.87 12.20
N ASN A 64 13.42 0.26 13.25
CA ASN A 64 12.36 0.84 14.09
C ASN A 64 12.91 1.18 15.48
#